data_AF-A0A849UJY2-F1
#
_entry.id   AF-A0A849UJY2-F1
#
_cell.length_a   1.000
_cell.length_b   1.000
_cell.length_c   1.000
_cell.angle_alpha   90.00
_cell.angle_beta   90.00
_cell.angle_gamma   90.00
#
_symmetry.space_group_name_H-M   'P 1'
#
loop_
_entity.id
_entity.type
_entity.pdbx_description
1 polymer ?
#
loop_
_entity_poly.entity_id
_entity_poly.type
_entity_poly.pdbx_seq_one_letter_code
_entity_poly.pdbx_strand_id
1 'polypeptide(L)'
;MVRKETHTIKHLIQLQDLIVARAQQQASMPSARLQQLDKNVATLAGELPVDLKTHFNRLLQKNIEAIVPITGENCSGCGYALTKTMVNSIHSGNELNRCPNCTRILYAPDVPLTRNSPRRRWGDPVKRGIERFSSPELMIPSLKGTTKEEILLEMCSNLREQGYVESCDDLHDAALRREAIVSTAVEHGIAFPHVRGVEGGGLTLTLGISKKGVKFGAAGDKLSKIFFYMVIPTAASAFYLKLLSGLTQSFSTKEARDTLLTAKTQEELWKVLVKATKKTIQ
;
A
#
# COMPACT_ATOMS: atom_id res chain seq x y z
N MET A 1 7.92 22.22 -21.15
CA MET A 1 7.60 21.09 -22.07
C MET A 1 7.76 19.79 -21.30
N VAL A 2 6.66 19.08 -21.01
CA VAL A 2 6.77 17.72 -20.42
C VAL A 2 7.23 16.76 -21.51
N ARG A 3 8.27 15.97 -21.25
CA ARG A 3 8.81 15.02 -22.24
C ARG A 3 7.81 13.90 -22.50
N LYS A 4 7.73 13.42 -23.75
CA LYS A 4 6.78 12.39 -24.19
C LYS A 4 6.82 11.13 -23.31
N GLU A 5 8.02 10.66 -22.96
CA GLU A 5 8.14 9.45 -22.14
C GLU A 5 7.84 9.67 -20.65
N THR A 6 8.02 10.88 -20.13
CA THR A 6 7.51 11.23 -18.80
C THR A 6 5.98 11.14 -18.75
N HIS A 7 5.29 11.52 -19.83
CA HIS A 7 3.84 11.35 -19.93
C HIS A 7 3.46 9.86 -19.98
N THR A 8 4.15 9.05 -20.80
CA THR A 8 3.94 7.60 -20.87
C THR A 8 4.13 6.91 -19.51
N ILE A 9 5.18 7.27 -18.76
CA ILE A 9 5.44 6.71 -17.42
C ILE A 9 4.29 7.05 -16.47
N LYS A 10 3.85 8.31 -16.41
CA LYS A 10 2.72 8.72 -15.56
C LYS A 10 1.44 7.97 -15.91
N HIS A 11 1.19 7.77 -17.20
CA HIS A 11 0.07 6.98 -17.71
C HIS A 11 0.13 5.52 -17.24
N LEU A 12 1.30 4.88 -17.36
CA LEU A 12 1.51 3.50 -16.92
C LEU A 12 1.34 3.36 -15.39
N ILE A 13 1.83 4.33 -14.61
CA ILE A 13 1.64 4.35 -13.15
C ILE A 13 0.15 4.45 -12.82
N GLN A 14 -0.57 5.38 -13.45
CA GLN A 14 -2.01 5.55 -13.23
C GLN A 14 -2.81 4.30 -13.61
N LEU A 15 -2.49 3.67 -14.74
CA LEU A 15 -3.12 2.41 -15.16
C LEU A 15 -2.84 1.30 -14.14
N GLN A 16 -1.59 1.16 -13.68
CA GLN A 16 -1.22 0.21 -12.65
C GLN A 16 -1.99 0.46 -11.34
N ASP A 17 -2.10 1.70 -10.90
CA ASP A 17 -2.81 2.05 -9.68
C ASP A 17 -4.29 1.68 -9.75
N LEU A 18 -4.96 1.90 -10.88
CA LEU A 18 -6.35 1.47 -11.07
C LEU A 18 -6.50 -0.06 -11.05
N ILE A 19 -5.60 -0.79 -11.71
CA ILE A 19 -5.60 -2.26 -11.72
C ILE A 19 -5.42 -2.79 -10.30
N VAL A 20 -4.51 -2.19 -9.52
CA VAL A 20 -4.28 -2.59 -8.14
C VAL A 20 -5.46 -2.19 -7.24
N ALA A 21 -6.04 -1.01 -7.40
CA ALA A 21 -7.23 -0.59 -6.66
C ALA A 21 -8.41 -1.54 -6.91
N ARG A 22 -8.59 -2.01 -8.15
CA ARG A 22 -9.57 -3.04 -8.50
C ARG A 22 -9.30 -4.36 -7.77
N ALA A 23 -8.05 -4.84 -7.79
CA ALA A 23 -7.68 -6.07 -7.09
C ALA A 23 -7.90 -5.97 -5.58
N GLN A 24 -7.67 -4.79 -5.00
CA GLN A 24 -7.95 -4.51 -3.59
C GLN A 24 -9.43 -4.57 -3.28
N GLN A 25 -10.27 -3.87 -4.05
CA GLN A 25 -11.71 -3.93 -3.85
C GLN A 25 -12.24 -5.35 -3.97
N GLN A 26 -11.73 -6.13 -4.93
CA GLN A 26 -12.10 -7.54 -5.04
C GLN A 26 -11.68 -8.36 -3.81
N ALA A 27 -10.50 -8.10 -3.24
CA ALA A 27 -9.99 -8.81 -2.07
C ALA A 27 -10.68 -8.41 -0.74
N SER A 28 -11.11 -7.15 -0.61
CA SER A 28 -11.71 -6.61 0.61
C SER A 28 -13.25 -6.56 0.57
N MET A 29 -13.85 -6.61 -0.62
CA MET A 29 -15.29 -6.55 -0.84
C MET A 29 -15.66 -7.50 -2.00
N PRO A 30 -15.83 -8.81 -1.75
CA PRO A 30 -16.12 -9.78 -2.81
C PRO A 30 -17.38 -9.47 -3.64
N SER A 31 -18.34 -8.75 -3.06
CA SER A 31 -19.59 -8.33 -3.71
C SER A 31 -19.52 -6.93 -4.33
N ALA A 32 -18.34 -6.30 -4.39
CA ALA A 32 -18.18 -4.96 -4.95
C ALA A 32 -18.55 -4.91 -6.44
N ARG A 33 -19.23 -3.83 -6.85
CA ARG A 33 -19.49 -3.55 -8.27
C ARG A 33 -18.24 -2.89 -8.88
N LEU A 34 -17.45 -3.69 -9.59
CA LEU A 34 -16.17 -3.25 -10.18
C LEU A 34 -16.30 -2.62 -11.59
N GLN A 35 -17.51 -2.59 -12.16
CA GLN A 35 -17.76 -2.17 -13.56
C GLN A 35 -17.15 -0.81 -13.92
N GLN A 36 -17.24 0.18 -13.03
CA GLN A 36 -16.67 1.50 -13.28
C GLN A 36 -15.13 1.47 -13.30
N LEU A 37 -14.52 0.72 -12.40
CA LEU A 37 -13.06 0.53 -12.37
C LEU A 37 -12.59 -0.23 -13.61
N ASP A 38 -13.29 -1.30 -13.99
CA ASP A 38 -13.03 -2.06 -15.21
C ASP A 38 -13.06 -1.16 -16.45
N LYS A 39 -14.07 -0.28 -16.55
CA LYS A 39 -14.18 0.69 -17.64
C LYS A 39 -13.00 1.66 -17.65
N ASN A 40 -12.64 2.25 -16.50
CA ASN A 40 -11.53 3.19 -16.41
C ASN A 40 -10.18 2.53 -16.78
N VAL A 41 -9.95 1.29 -16.32
CA VAL A 41 -8.77 0.48 -16.70
C VAL A 41 -8.75 0.24 -18.20
N ALA A 42 -9.88 -0.16 -18.79
CA ALA A 42 -9.99 -0.42 -20.23
C ALA A 42 -9.72 0.84 -21.06
N THR A 43 -10.24 2.00 -20.65
CA THR A 43 -10.00 3.30 -21.30
C THR A 43 -8.51 3.64 -21.29
N LEU A 44 -7.86 3.68 -20.11
CA LEU A 44 -6.43 4.02 -20.02
C LEU A 44 -5.55 2.99 -20.76
N ALA A 45 -5.89 1.71 -20.70
CA ALA A 45 -5.16 0.68 -21.43
C ALA A 45 -5.38 0.76 -22.95
N GLY A 46 -6.46 1.40 -23.42
CA GLY A 46 -6.75 1.62 -24.84
C GLY A 46 -5.86 2.68 -25.48
N GLU A 47 -5.33 3.60 -24.68
CA GLU A 47 -4.48 4.73 -25.11
C GLU A 47 -2.99 4.35 -25.25
N LEU A 48 -2.60 3.15 -24.78
CA LEU A 48 -1.22 2.67 -24.86
C LEU A 48 -0.88 2.10 -26.25
N PRO A 49 0.34 2.33 -26.77
CA PRO A 49 0.86 1.62 -27.94
C PRO A 49 0.77 0.10 -27.78
N VAL A 50 0.44 -0.62 -28.87
CA VAL A 50 0.15 -2.07 -28.85
C VAL A 50 1.27 -2.90 -28.21
N ASP A 51 2.53 -2.64 -28.58
CA ASP A 51 3.69 -3.38 -28.04
C ASP A 51 3.88 -3.13 -26.55
N LEU A 52 3.68 -1.88 -26.11
CA LEU A 52 3.80 -1.50 -24.71
C LEU A 52 2.68 -2.12 -23.88
N LYS A 53 1.44 -2.07 -24.37
CA LYS A 53 0.28 -2.71 -23.75
C LYS A 53 0.46 -4.22 -23.62
N THR A 54 0.94 -4.87 -24.68
CA THR A 54 1.19 -6.32 -24.69
C THR A 54 2.22 -6.71 -23.65
N HIS A 55 3.34 -5.98 -23.59
CA HIS A 55 4.39 -6.21 -22.58
C HIS A 55 3.88 -5.95 -21.16
N PHE A 56 3.16 -4.85 -20.94
CA PHE A 56 2.58 -4.50 -19.65
C PHE A 56 1.62 -5.58 -19.14
N ASN A 57 0.69 -6.03 -19.98
CA ASN A 57 -0.25 -7.10 -19.63
C ASN A 57 0.46 -8.44 -19.33
N ARG A 58 1.50 -8.79 -20.10
CA ARG A 58 2.31 -9.99 -19.84
C ARG A 58 2.99 -9.94 -18.47
N LEU A 59 3.49 -8.77 -18.06
CA LEU A 59 4.09 -8.59 -16.73
C LEU A 59 3.05 -8.77 -15.62
N LEU A 60 1.83 -8.27 -15.82
CA LEU A 60 0.73 -8.35 -14.84
C LEU A 60 0.21 -9.77 -14.61
N GLN A 61 0.41 -10.70 -15.56
CA GLN A 61 0.06 -12.11 -15.36
C GLN A 61 0.86 -12.78 -14.25
N LYS A 62 2.10 -12.33 -14.02
CA LYS A 62 3.01 -12.92 -13.04
C LYS A 62 3.23 -12.03 -11.81
N ASN A 63 2.89 -10.75 -11.92
CA ASN A 63 3.23 -9.73 -10.93
C ASN A 63 2.05 -8.78 -10.73
N ILE A 64 1.90 -8.25 -9.52
CA ILE A 64 0.92 -7.17 -9.28
C ILE A 64 1.38 -5.86 -9.92
N GLU A 65 2.70 -5.67 -10.06
CA GLU A 65 3.29 -4.44 -10.58
C GLU A 65 4.14 -4.75 -11.83
N ALA A 66 3.81 -4.06 -12.92
CA ALA A 66 4.51 -4.08 -14.20
C ALA A 66 5.47 -2.89 -14.36
N ILE A 67 5.16 -1.76 -13.74
CA ILE A 67 6.03 -0.59 -13.63
C ILE A 67 6.44 -0.38 -12.16
N VAL A 68 7.74 -0.23 -11.92
CA VAL A 68 8.32 -0.18 -10.57
C VAL A 68 9.37 0.92 -10.47
N PRO A 69 9.51 1.57 -9.29
CA PRO A 69 10.53 2.58 -9.12
C PRO A 69 11.94 1.95 -9.10
N ILE A 70 12.95 2.77 -9.35
CA ILE A 70 14.32 2.47 -8.92
C ILE A 70 14.54 2.96 -7.50
N THR A 71 15.38 2.25 -6.76
CA THR A 71 15.80 2.60 -5.40
C THR A 71 17.31 2.67 -5.37
N GLY A 72 17.84 3.88 -5.39
CA GLY A 72 19.26 4.11 -5.68
C GLY A 72 19.61 3.49 -7.04
N GLU A 73 20.61 2.60 -7.06
CA GLU A 73 21.05 1.91 -8.27
C GLU A 73 20.36 0.55 -8.49
N ASN A 74 19.23 0.27 -7.83
CA ASN A 74 18.56 -1.05 -7.91
C ASN A 74 17.13 -0.97 -8.45
N CYS A 75 16.70 -2.01 -9.16
CA CYS A 75 15.28 -2.23 -9.47
C CYS A 75 14.53 -2.67 -8.21
N SER A 76 13.52 -1.91 -7.74
CA SER A 76 12.77 -2.26 -6.52
C SER A 76 11.98 -3.58 -6.67
N GLY A 77 11.67 -3.98 -7.90
CA GLY A 77 10.91 -5.19 -8.18
C GLY A 77 11.69 -6.51 -8.10
N CYS A 78 13.01 -6.50 -8.34
CA CYS A 78 13.81 -7.75 -8.29
C CYS A 78 15.20 -7.59 -7.67
N GLY A 79 15.58 -6.40 -7.22
CA GLY A 79 16.87 -6.13 -6.60
C GLY A 79 18.06 -6.14 -7.57
N TYR A 80 17.82 -6.20 -8.89
CA TYR A 80 18.91 -6.17 -9.86
C TYR A 80 19.62 -4.82 -9.83
N ALA A 81 20.95 -4.87 -9.70
CA ALA A 81 21.82 -3.70 -9.75
C ALA A 81 21.91 -3.15 -11.18
N LEU A 82 21.40 -1.94 -11.36
CA LEU A 82 21.37 -1.22 -12.62
C LEU A 82 22.70 -0.50 -12.84
N THR A 83 23.10 -0.34 -14.10
CA THR A 83 24.28 0.46 -14.42
C THR A 83 23.98 1.94 -14.21
N LYS A 84 25.00 2.75 -13.88
CA LYS A 84 24.87 4.21 -13.74
C LYS A 84 24.27 4.86 -14.99
N THR A 85 24.64 4.37 -16.17
CA THR A 85 24.08 4.83 -17.45
C THR A 85 22.56 4.62 -17.50
N MET A 86 22.07 3.46 -17.08
CA MET A 86 20.63 3.20 -17.02
C MET A 86 19.95 4.08 -15.98
N VAL A 87 20.53 4.22 -14.78
CA VAL A 87 19.99 5.09 -13.72
C VAL A 87 19.84 6.53 -14.22
N ASN A 88 20.88 7.07 -14.87
CA ASN A 88 20.86 8.41 -15.46
C ASN A 88 19.81 8.52 -16.58
N SER A 89 19.68 7.50 -17.42
CA SER A 89 18.64 7.46 -18.46
C SER A 89 17.24 7.49 -17.85
N ILE A 90 16.99 6.68 -16.82
CA ILE A 90 15.71 6.62 -16.09
C ILE A 90 15.37 7.99 -15.49
N HIS A 91 16.32 8.64 -14.81
CA HIS A 91 16.12 9.98 -14.26
C HIS A 91 15.88 11.04 -15.35
N SER A 92 16.51 10.90 -16.51
CA SER A 92 16.29 11.83 -17.63
C SER A 92 14.87 11.76 -18.19
N GLY A 93 14.19 10.62 -18.03
CA GLY A 93 12.84 10.40 -18.56
C GLY A 93 12.76 10.56 -20.09
N ASN A 94 13.87 10.39 -20.81
CA ASN A 94 13.94 10.50 -22.27
C ASN A 94 13.49 9.23 -22.99
N GLU A 95 13.68 8.08 -22.36
CA GLU A 95 13.36 6.78 -22.94
C GLU A 95 12.75 5.85 -21.88
N LEU A 96 11.91 4.92 -22.35
CA LEU A 96 11.37 3.87 -21.50
C LEU A 96 12.44 2.82 -21.22
N ASN A 97 12.81 2.72 -19.96
CA ASN A 97 13.79 1.76 -19.49
C ASN A 97 13.11 0.52 -18.92
N ARG A 98 13.74 -0.64 -19.13
CA ARG A 98 13.29 -1.92 -18.57
C ARG A 98 14.41 -2.56 -17.78
N CYS A 99 14.06 -3.22 -16.68
CA CYS A 99 15.03 -3.98 -15.91
C CYS A 99 15.60 -5.13 -16.77
N PRO A 100 16.94 -5.27 -16.89
CA PRO A 100 17.55 -6.35 -17.67
C PRO A 100 17.21 -7.76 -17.16
N ASN A 101 16.93 -7.89 -15.86
CA ASN A 101 16.61 -9.16 -15.22
C ASN A 101 15.11 -9.49 -15.29
N CYS A 102 14.25 -8.66 -14.69
CA CYS A 102 12.82 -8.98 -14.59
C CYS A 102 11.96 -8.38 -15.70
N THR A 103 12.52 -7.56 -16.58
CA THR A 103 11.85 -6.88 -17.71
C THR A 103 10.74 -5.89 -17.33
N ARG A 104 10.50 -5.65 -16.03
CA ARG A 104 9.58 -4.60 -15.57
C ARG A 104 10.04 -3.23 -16.03
N ILE A 105 9.08 -2.34 -16.26
CA ILE A 105 9.31 -0.96 -16.67
C ILE A 105 9.81 -0.18 -15.44
N LEU A 106 10.85 0.63 -15.62
CA LEU A 106 11.50 1.38 -14.55
C LEU A 106 11.16 2.87 -14.62
N TYR A 107 10.99 3.49 -13.46
CA TYR A 107 10.87 4.95 -13.35
C TYR A 107 11.64 5.48 -12.13
N ALA A 108 12.03 6.75 -12.17
CA ALA A 108 12.54 7.45 -11.00
C ALA A 108 11.34 8.05 -10.25
N PRO A 109 11.13 7.74 -8.96
CA PRO A 109 10.09 8.38 -8.18
C PRO A 109 10.44 9.86 -7.93
N ASP A 110 9.41 10.72 -7.89
CA ASP A 110 9.59 12.15 -7.57
C ASP A 110 10.21 12.34 -6.18
N VAL A 111 9.78 11.50 -5.23
CA VAL A 111 10.31 11.43 -3.88
C VAL A 111 10.54 9.97 -3.52
N PRO A 112 11.78 9.56 -3.14
CA PRO A 112 12.02 8.21 -2.68
C PRO A 112 11.38 8.01 -1.31
N LEU A 113 10.54 6.98 -1.19
CA LEU A 113 10.02 6.55 0.10
C LEU A 113 10.90 5.44 0.66
N THR A 114 11.61 5.75 1.73
CA THR A 114 12.60 4.86 2.33
C THR A 114 12.38 4.67 3.81
N ARG A 115 12.96 3.58 4.32
CA ARG A 115 13.04 3.24 5.73
C ARG A 115 14.44 2.73 6.04
N ASN A 116 15.00 3.20 7.15
CA ASN A 116 16.10 2.53 7.82
C ASN A 116 15.59 1.35 8.65
N SER A 117 15.59 0.14 8.09
CA SER A 117 15.31 -1.05 8.89
C SER A 117 16.59 -1.53 9.58
N PRO A 118 16.59 -1.72 10.91
CA PRO A 118 17.68 -2.41 11.56
C PRO A 118 17.78 -3.83 10.99
N ARG A 119 19.01 -4.29 10.75
CA ARG A 119 19.24 -5.68 10.31
C ARG A 119 18.78 -6.61 11.42
N ARG A 120 17.93 -7.59 11.09
CA ARG A 120 17.56 -8.67 12.01
C ARG A 120 18.85 -9.29 12.55
N ARG A 121 18.96 -9.39 13.87
CA ARG A 121 20.12 -9.97 14.52
C ARG A 121 19.93 -11.48 14.63
N TRP A 122 21.06 -12.19 14.64
CA TRP A 122 21.06 -13.61 14.93
C TRP A 122 20.45 -13.84 16.32
N GLY A 123 19.49 -14.77 16.43
CA GLY A 123 18.77 -15.04 17.68
C GLY A 123 17.44 -14.28 17.84
N ASP A 124 17.12 -13.31 16.98
CA ASP A 124 15.81 -12.64 17.04
C ASP A 124 14.69 -13.67 16.86
N PRO A 125 13.61 -13.61 17.69
CA PRO A 125 12.53 -14.58 17.61
C PRO A 125 11.86 -14.57 16.23
N VAL A 126 11.43 -15.75 15.78
CA VAL A 126 10.68 -15.87 14.53
C VAL A 126 9.26 -15.38 14.76
N LYS A 127 8.93 -14.22 14.17
CA LYS A 127 7.57 -13.67 14.19
C LYS A 127 6.64 -14.54 13.32
N ARG A 128 5.40 -14.75 13.78
CA ARG A 128 4.37 -15.56 13.09
C ARG A 128 3.05 -14.79 12.96
N GLY A 129 2.21 -15.16 11.99
CA GLY A 129 0.93 -14.49 11.78
C GLY A 129 1.07 -12.97 11.61
N ILE A 130 0.21 -12.21 12.29
CA ILE A 130 0.18 -10.74 12.18
C ILE A 130 1.46 -10.05 12.70
N GLU A 131 2.20 -10.69 13.60
CA GLU A 131 3.45 -10.14 14.17
C GLU A 131 4.53 -9.94 13.11
N ARG A 132 4.43 -10.64 11.98
CA ARG A 132 5.32 -10.47 10.84
C ARG A 132 5.21 -9.07 10.21
N PHE A 133 4.08 -8.39 10.42
CA PHE A 133 3.73 -7.14 9.76
C PHE A 133 3.47 -5.99 10.74
N SER A 134 3.33 -6.25 12.04
CA SER A 134 2.95 -5.23 13.02
C SER A 134 3.60 -5.53 14.37
N SER A 135 3.48 -4.57 15.29
CA SER A 135 3.98 -4.67 16.66
C SER A 135 3.12 -3.83 17.62
N PRO A 136 3.24 -4.03 18.95
CA PRO A 136 2.45 -3.29 19.93
C PRO A 136 2.55 -1.77 19.80
N GLU A 137 3.74 -1.23 19.51
CA GLU A 137 3.98 0.21 19.34
C GLU A 137 3.28 0.82 18.11
N LEU A 138 2.80 -0.03 17.19
CA LEU A 138 2.04 0.39 16.02
C LEU A 138 0.52 0.44 16.27
N MET A 139 0.08 0.21 17.50
CA MET A 139 -1.33 0.28 17.90
C MET A 139 -1.66 1.69 18.40
N ILE A 140 -2.70 2.31 17.84
CA ILE A 140 -3.19 3.65 18.23
C ILE A 140 -4.65 3.51 18.71
N PRO A 141 -4.88 3.28 20.02
CA PRO A 141 -6.21 2.97 20.55
C PRO A 141 -7.20 4.14 20.52
N SER A 142 -6.71 5.37 20.30
CA SER A 142 -7.56 6.56 20.20
C SER A 142 -6.93 7.60 19.28
N LEU A 143 -7.19 7.47 17.98
CA LEU A 143 -6.94 8.52 17.01
C LEU A 143 -7.66 9.81 17.41
N LYS A 144 -6.98 10.95 17.24
CA LYS A 144 -7.47 12.30 17.55
C LYS A 144 -7.99 13.01 16.31
N GLY A 145 -7.47 12.68 15.13
CA GLY A 145 -7.92 13.23 13.87
C GLY A 145 -9.43 13.03 13.64
N THR A 146 -10.02 14.04 13.03
CA THR A 146 -11.46 14.15 12.72
C THR A 146 -11.72 14.18 11.22
N THR A 147 -10.68 14.43 10.41
CA THR A 147 -10.70 14.37 8.96
C THR A 147 -9.85 13.21 8.43
N LYS A 148 -10.05 12.86 7.16
CA LYS A 148 -9.25 11.82 6.49
C LYS A 148 -7.76 12.16 6.55
N GLU A 149 -7.44 13.41 6.27
CA GLU A 149 -6.10 13.98 6.21
C GLU A 149 -5.43 13.89 7.58
N GLU A 150 -6.15 14.26 8.65
CA GLU A 150 -5.66 14.19 10.03
C GLU A 150 -5.42 12.75 10.48
N ILE A 151 -6.34 11.82 10.17
CA ILE A 151 -6.16 10.40 10.51
C ILE A 151 -4.91 9.83 9.84
N LEU A 152 -4.71 10.11 8.55
CA LEU A 152 -3.53 9.66 7.82
C LEU A 152 -2.25 10.26 8.41
N LEU A 153 -2.25 11.56 8.70
CA LEU A 153 -1.08 12.25 9.26
C LEU A 153 -0.68 11.70 10.63
N GLU A 154 -1.66 11.48 11.53
CA GLU A 154 -1.42 10.93 12.86
C GLU A 154 -0.79 9.52 12.78
N MET A 155 -1.28 8.69 11.87
CA MET A 155 -0.74 7.35 11.64
C MET A 155 0.65 7.38 10.97
N CYS A 156 0.89 8.31 10.04
CA CYS A 156 2.22 8.55 9.46
C CYS A 156 3.24 8.98 10.52
N SER A 157 2.84 9.87 11.45
CA SER A 157 3.72 10.32 12.54
C SER A 157 4.14 9.16 13.43
N ASN A 158 3.19 8.28 13.79
CA ASN A 158 3.50 7.07 14.55
C ASN A 158 4.46 6.14 13.79
N LEU A 159 4.23 5.92 12.49
CA LEU A 159 5.15 5.11 11.67
C LEU A 159 6.56 5.70 11.63
N ARG A 160 6.71 7.03 11.52
CA ARG A 160 8.01 7.71 11.54
C ARG A 160 8.68 7.60 12.91
N GLU A 161 7.96 7.90 13.99
CA GLU A 161 8.47 7.83 15.36
C GLU A 161 8.98 6.45 15.73
N GLN A 162 8.32 5.40 15.24
CA GLN A 162 8.74 4.01 15.44
C GLN A 162 9.79 3.52 14.40
N GLY A 163 10.27 4.39 13.50
CA GLY A 163 11.31 4.07 12.52
C GLY A 163 10.86 3.14 11.38
N TYR A 164 9.57 3.14 11.05
CA TYR A 164 9.00 2.38 9.94
C TYR A 164 8.96 3.17 8.62
N VAL A 165 9.16 4.48 8.67
CA VAL A 165 9.42 5.37 7.53
C VAL A 165 10.36 6.50 7.92
N GLU A 166 11.07 7.07 6.95
CA GLU A 166 11.96 8.22 7.20
C GLU A 166 11.21 9.56 7.20
N SER A 167 10.30 9.75 6.25
CA SER A 167 9.56 11.01 6.08
C SER A 167 8.06 10.79 6.29
N CYS A 168 7.51 11.49 7.30
CA CYS A 168 6.07 11.50 7.56
C CYS A 168 5.32 12.25 6.45
N ASP A 169 5.87 13.39 6.01
CA ASP A 169 5.20 14.28 5.07
C ASP A 169 5.10 13.63 3.68
N ASP A 170 6.20 13.04 3.20
CA ASP A 170 6.19 12.36 1.90
C ASP A 170 5.27 11.12 1.90
N LEU A 171 5.23 10.41 3.03
CA LEU A 171 4.31 9.29 3.21
C LEU A 171 2.86 9.77 3.22
N HIS A 172 2.56 10.86 3.90
CA HIS A 172 1.23 11.47 3.98
C HIS A 172 0.74 11.92 2.61
N ASP A 173 1.57 12.62 1.84
CA ASP A 173 1.28 13.04 0.47
C ASP A 173 1.04 11.84 -0.46
N ALA A 174 1.85 10.79 -0.34
CA ALA A 174 1.65 9.55 -1.08
C ALA A 174 0.32 8.86 -0.70
N ALA A 175 -0.03 8.87 0.59
CA ALA A 175 -1.29 8.30 1.07
C ALA A 175 -2.50 9.07 0.54
N LEU A 176 -2.47 10.40 0.57
CA LEU A 176 -3.55 11.24 0.05
C LEU A 176 -3.72 11.07 -1.45
N ARG A 177 -2.62 11.03 -2.22
CA ARG A 177 -2.66 10.74 -3.66
C ARG A 177 -3.27 9.38 -3.92
N ARG A 178 -2.88 8.34 -3.18
CA ARG A 178 -3.48 7.00 -3.32
C ARG A 178 -4.97 7.05 -2.98
N GLU A 179 -5.36 7.64 -1.86
CA GLU A 179 -6.75 7.70 -1.40
C GLU A 179 -7.67 8.47 -2.36
N ALA A 180 -7.12 9.43 -3.13
CA ALA A 180 -7.83 10.20 -4.15
C ALA A 180 -8.19 9.36 -5.41
N ILE A 181 -7.47 8.28 -5.70
CA ILE A 181 -7.75 7.40 -6.85
C ILE A 181 -9.07 6.68 -6.64
N VAL A 182 -9.15 5.94 -5.53
CA VAL A 182 -10.32 5.22 -5.05
C VAL A 182 -10.20 5.10 -3.55
N SER A 183 -11.29 5.44 -2.86
CA SER A 183 -11.44 5.28 -1.42
C SER A 183 -11.02 3.88 -0.96
N THR A 184 -10.22 3.81 0.10
CA THR A 184 -9.83 2.55 0.74
C THR A 184 -10.74 2.17 1.91
N ALA A 185 -11.78 2.97 2.15
CA ALA A 185 -12.87 2.60 3.04
C ALA A 185 -13.66 1.44 2.46
N VAL A 186 -13.99 0.47 3.32
CA VAL A 186 -14.77 -0.71 2.99
C VAL A 186 -15.99 -0.79 3.91
N GLU A 187 -16.69 -1.92 3.85
CA GLU A 187 -17.84 -2.16 4.71
C GLU A 187 -17.49 -2.17 6.21
N HIS A 188 -18.52 -2.06 7.04
CA HIS A 188 -18.44 -2.20 8.49
C HIS A 188 -17.54 -1.17 9.22
N GLY A 189 -17.31 0.00 8.63
CA GLY A 189 -16.56 1.08 9.24
C GLY A 189 -15.06 0.81 9.31
N ILE A 190 -14.54 0.01 8.40
CA ILE A 190 -13.11 -0.29 8.26
C ILE A 190 -12.55 0.48 7.07
N ALA A 191 -11.31 0.95 7.18
CA ALA A 191 -10.53 1.46 6.05
C ALA A 191 -9.13 0.83 6.03
N PHE A 192 -8.59 0.68 4.82
CA PHE A 192 -7.26 0.12 4.57
C PHE A 192 -6.35 1.10 3.82
N PRO A 193 -6.01 2.26 4.41
CA PRO A 193 -5.05 3.15 3.79
C PRO A 193 -3.74 2.41 3.51
N HIS A 194 -3.07 2.72 2.41
CA HIS A 194 -1.79 2.11 2.13
C HIS A 194 -0.94 2.92 1.16
N VAL A 195 0.36 2.75 1.27
CA VAL A 195 1.34 3.29 0.33
C VAL A 195 2.28 2.17 -0.13
N ARG A 196 2.51 2.10 -1.44
CA ARG A 196 3.42 1.13 -2.06
C ARG A 196 4.74 1.80 -2.45
N GLY A 197 5.79 1.00 -2.61
CA GLY A 197 7.13 1.48 -2.96
C GLY A 197 7.86 2.13 -1.78
N VAL A 198 7.54 1.75 -0.54
CA VAL A 198 8.29 2.17 0.65
C VAL A 198 9.41 1.16 0.89
N GLU A 199 10.63 1.52 0.51
CA GLU A 199 11.76 0.61 0.37
C GLU A 199 12.68 0.60 1.59
N GLY A 200 13.51 -0.44 1.72
CA GLY A 200 14.47 -0.58 2.83
C GLY A 200 13.93 -1.32 4.07
N GLY A 201 12.69 -1.79 4.02
CA GLY A 201 12.06 -2.57 5.10
C GLY A 201 11.12 -3.67 4.61
N GLY A 202 10.33 -4.21 5.53
CA GLY A 202 9.25 -5.17 5.24
C GLY A 202 7.87 -4.52 5.21
N LEU A 203 6.89 -5.25 4.68
CA LEU A 203 5.47 -4.90 4.79
C LEU A 203 5.11 -4.61 6.25
N THR A 204 4.64 -3.40 6.51
CA THR A 204 4.30 -2.94 7.87
C THR A 204 2.85 -2.48 7.92
N LEU A 205 2.17 -2.79 9.01
CA LEU A 205 0.79 -2.44 9.31
C LEU A 205 0.75 -1.71 10.66
N THR A 206 0.07 -0.57 10.70
CA THR A 206 -0.35 0.10 11.93
C THR A 206 -1.88 0.08 12.02
N LEU A 207 -2.40 -0.05 13.25
CA LEU A 207 -3.82 -0.12 13.52
C LEU A 207 -4.24 1.06 14.39
N GLY A 208 -5.15 1.88 13.88
CA GLY A 208 -5.71 3.01 14.59
C GLY A 208 -7.23 2.91 14.79
N ILE A 209 -7.71 3.35 15.94
CA ILE A 209 -9.13 3.38 16.30
C ILE A 209 -9.61 4.83 16.48
N SER A 210 -10.60 5.25 15.69
CA SER A 210 -11.34 6.50 15.91
C SER A 210 -12.70 6.19 16.52
N LYS A 211 -12.90 6.57 17.79
CA LYS A 211 -14.14 6.26 18.55
C LYS A 211 -15.38 6.92 17.94
N LYS A 212 -15.24 8.18 17.52
CA LYS A 212 -16.31 8.95 16.87
C LYS A 212 -16.51 8.51 15.41
N GLY A 213 -15.44 8.04 14.77
CA GLY A 213 -15.41 7.72 13.36
C GLY A 213 -15.20 8.95 12.50
N VAL A 214 -14.71 8.74 11.28
CA VAL A 214 -14.35 9.77 10.32
C VAL A 214 -14.93 9.45 8.95
N LYS A 215 -15.36 10.49 8.22
CA LYS A 215 -15.81 10.34 6.83
C LYS A 215 -14.59 10.06 5.95
N PHE A 216 -14.37 8.79 5.63
CA PHE A 216 -13.17 8.35 4.91
C PHE A 216 -13.42 7.97 3.44
N GLY A 217 -14.65 8.16 2.94
CA GLY A 217 -15.02 7.87 1.55
C GLY A 217 -15.89 6.64 1.35
N ALA A 218 -16.51 6.11 2.41
CA ALA A 218 -17.62 5.17 2.28
C ALA A 218 -18.84 5.88 1.68
N ALA A 219 -19.68 5.16 0.94
CA ALA A 219 -20.90 5.72 0.36
C ALA A 219 -21.89 6.16 1.46
N GLY A 220 -22.52 7.33 1.26
CA GLY A 220 -23.46 7.93 2.22
C GLY A 220 -22.77 8.52 3.46
N ASP A 221 -23.44 8.43 4.61
CA ASP A 221 -22.96 8.96 5.90
C ASP A 221 -22.21 7.92 6.75
N LYS A 222 -21.72 6.84 6.12
CA LYS A 222 -20.99 5.80 6.84
C LYS A 222 -19.60 6.32 7.24
N LEU A 223 -19.31 6.22 8.54
CA LEU A 223 -18.02 6.60 9.11
C LEU A 223 -17.12 5.38 9.28
N SER A 224 -15.82 5.56 9.01
CA SER A 224 -14.78 4.59 9.33
C SER A 224 -14.27 4.82 10.75
N LYS A 225 -14.18 3.76 11.53
CA LYS A 225 -13.70 3.76 12.92
C LYS A 225 -12.41 2.96 13.11
N ILE A 226 -12.14 2.01 12.21
CA ILE A 226 -11.01 1.09 12.31
C ILE A 226 -10.14 1.30 11.07
N PHE A 227 -8.87 1.65 11.27
CA PHE A 227 -7.93 1.99 10.21
C PHE A 227 -6.73 1.06 10.24
N PHE A 228 -6.55 0.28 9.19
CA PHE A 228 -5.42 -0.61 8.99
C PHE A 228 -4.50 0.01 7.93
N TYR A 229 -3.57 0.86 8.37
CA TYR A 229 -2.68 1.56 7.43
C TYR A 229 -1.42 0.73 7.18
N MET A 230 -1.18 0.36 5.92
CA MET A 230 -0.02 -0.42 5.47
C MET A 230 1.01 0.40 4.68
N VAL A 231 2.30 0.17 4.94
CA VAL A 231 3.40 0.56 4.04
C VAL A 231 4.02 -0.68 3.42
N ILE A 232 4.17 -0.67 2.09
CA ILE A 232 4.37 -1.87 1.29
C ILE A 232 5.61 -1.67 0.38
N PRO A 233 6.72 -2.39 0.60
CA PRO A 233 7.81 -2.42 -0.37
C PRO A 233 7.36 -3.14 -1.64
N THR A 234 7.89 -2.76 -2.82
CA THR A 234 7.51 -3.36 -4.11
C THR A 234 7.65 -4.89 -4.09
N ALA A 235 8.70 -5.41 -3.46
CA ALA A 235 8.93 -6.85 -3.34
C ALA A 235 7.82 -7.61 -2.55
N ALA A 236 7.07 -6.92 -1.68
CA ALA A 236 6.02 -7.50 -0.86
C ALA A 236 4.60 -7.26 -1.41
N SER A 237 4.46 -6.65 -2.58
CA SER A 237 3.14 -6.31 -3.16
C SER A 237 2.23 -7.53 -3.30
N ALA A 238 2.75 -8.71 -3.64
CA ALA A 238 1.95 -9.94 -3.71
C ALA A 238 1.37 -10.37 -2.35
N PHE A 239 2.07 -10.12 -1.25
CA PHE A 239 1.67 -10.55 0.08
C PHE A 239 0.63 -9.63 0.72
N TYR A 240 0.63 -8.34 0.39
CA TYR A 240 -0.30 -7.40 1.04
C TYR A 240 -1.77 -7.73 0.72
N LEU A 241 -2.10 -8.19 -0.51
CA LEU A 241 -3.49 -8.57 -0.85
C LEU A 241 -3.99 -9.74 0.01
N LYS A 242 -3.11 -10.69 0.33
CA LYS A 242 -3.43 -11.79 1.23
C LYS A 242 -3.65 -11.29 2.66
N LEU A 243 -2.80 -10.37 3.13
CA LEU A 243 -2.96 -9.72 4.43
C LEU A 243 -4.30 -8.96 4.51
N LEU A 244 -4.62 -8.16 3.49
CA LEU A 244 -5.87 -7.41 3.37
C LEU A 244 -7.09 -8.34 3.44
N SER A 245 -7.09 -9.43 2.68
CA SER A 245 -8.16 -10.43 2.68
C SER A 245 -8.30 -11.10 4.06
N GLY A 246 -7.18 -11.48 4.68
CA GLY A 246 -7.16 -12.07 6.03
C GLY A 246 -7.70 -11.13 7.10
N LEU A 247 -7.35 -9.83 7.05
CA LEU A 247 -7.89 -8.81 7.96
C LEU A 247 -9.40 -8.62 7.74
N THR A 248 -9.83 -8.51 6.49
CA THR A 248 -11.26 -8.40 6.13
C THR A 248 -12.05 -9.59 6.68
N GLN A 249 -11.56 -10.81 6.50
CA GLN A 249 -12.19 -12.01 7.04
C GLN A 249 -12.24 -12.01 8.57
N SER A 250 -11.14 -11.62 9.23
CA SER A 250 -11.03 -11.59 10.71
C SER A 250 -12.02 -10.64 11.35
N PHE A 251 -12.34 -9.54 10.66
CA PHE A 251 -13.22 -8.47 11.16
C PHE A 251 -14.56 -8.39 10.41
N SER A 252 -14.98 -9.51 9.81
CA SER A 252 -16.27 -9.64 9.13
C SER A 252 -17.47 -9.65 10.10
N THR A 253 -17.29 -10.13 11.33
CA THR A 253 -18.34 -10.16 12.35
C THR A 253 -18.36 -8.89 13.20
N LYS A 254 -19.54 -8.52 13.71
CA LYS A 254 -19.70 -7.34 14.54
C LYS A 254 -18.94 -7.48 15.86
N GLU A 255 -18.96 -8.68 16.44
CA GLU A 255 -18.32 -9.01 17.72
C GLU A 255 -16.80 -8.81 17.64
N ALA A 256 -16.17 -9.21 16.54
CA ALA A 256 -14.74 -9.02 16.32
C ALA A 256 -14.38 -7.52 16.26
N ARG A 257 -15.19 -6.73 15.57
CA ARG A 257 -15.00 -5.27 15.47
C ARG A 257 -15.26 -4.56 16.80
N ASP A 258 -16.32 -4.92 17.51
CA ASP A 258 -16.64 -4.33 18.81
C ASP A 258 -15.51 -4.60 19.82
N THR A 259 -14.87 -5.77 19.74
CA THR A 259 -13.71 -6.09 20.58
C THR A 259 -12.53 -5.14 20.29
N LEU A 260 -12.26 -4.78 19.04
CA LEU A 260 -11.26 -3.75 18.72
C LEU A 260 -11.66 -2.37 19.25
N LEU A 261 -12.93 -1.98 19.07
CA LEU A 261 -13.42 -0.65 19.42
C LEU A 261 -13.46 -0.39 20.93
N THR A 262 -13.47 -1.45 21.75
CA THR A 262 -13.49 -1.39 23.21
C THR A 262 -12.10 -1.37 23.84
N ALA A 263 -11.05 -1.72 23.09
CA ALA A 263 -9.67 -1.67 23.56
C ALA A 263 -9.26 -0.23 23.90
N LYS A 264 -8.63 -0.02 25.06
CA LYS A 264 -8.27 1.28 25.60
C LYS A 264 -6.77 1.55 25.56
N THR A 265 -5.95 0.50 25.54
CA THR A 265 -4.49 0.62 25.52
C THR A 265 -3.87 -0.02 24.27
N GLN A 266 -2.60 0.29 24.01
CA GLN A 266 -1.85 -0.31 22.90
C GLN A 266 -1.75 -1.84 23.06
N GLU A 267 -1.52 -2.31 24.29
CA GLU A 267 -1.39 -3.73 24.62
C GLU A 267 -2.72 -4.48 24.47
N GLU A 268 -3.82 -3.87 24.89
CA GLU A 268 -5.16 -4.45 24.69
C GLU A 268 -5.47 -4.57 23.21
N LEU A 269 -5.26 -3.50 22.44
CA LEU A 269 -5.52 -3.47 21.01
C LEU A 269 -4.65 -4.51 20.27
N TRP A 270 -3.38 -4.63 20.65
CA TRP A 270 -2.46 -5.63 20.14
C TRP A 270 -2.95 -7.06 20.42
N LYS A 271 -3.34 -7.36 21.67
CA LYS A 271 -3.84 -8.69 22.06
C LYS A 271 -5.09 -9.06 21.27
N VAL A 272 -6.01 -8.11 21.08
CA VAL A 272 -7.22 -8.32 20.29
C VAL A 272 -6.87 -8.61 18.83
N LEU A 273 -5.99 -7.80 18.23
CA LEU A 273 -5.54 -8.00 16.85
C LEU A 273 -4.93 -9.39 16.65
N VAL A 274 -3.94 -9.77 17.46
CA VAL A 274 -3.28 -11.09 17.39
C VAL A 274 -4.29 -12.23 17.51
N LYS A 275 -5.20 -12.16 18.49
CA LYS A 275 -6.22 -13.19 18.73
C LYS A 275 -7.19 -13.31 17.55
N ALA A 276 -7.68 -12.19 17.04
CA ALA A 276 -8.66 -12.15 15.94
C ALA A 276 -8.06 -12.70 14.64
N THR A 277 -6.78 -12.43 14.36
CA THR A 277 -6.12 -12.82 13.11
C THR A 277 -5.51 -14.22 13.11
N LYS A 278 -5.48 -14.91 14.27
CA LYS A 278 -4.77 -16.19 14.44
C LYS A 278 -5.16 -17.27 13.43
N LYS A 279 -6.41 -17.27 12.96
CA LYS A 279 -6.94 -18.29 12.03
C LYS A 279 -6.75 -17.93 10.55
N THR A 280 -6.65 -16.65 10.24
CA THR A 280 -6.73 -16.08 8.89
C THR A 280 -5.37 -15.60 8.37
N ILE A 281 -4.43 -15.30 9.26
CA ILE A 281 -3.08 -14.83 8.94
C ILE A 281 -2.08 -15.75 9.63
N GLN A 282 -1.40 -16.59 8.83
CA GLN A 282 -0.42 -17.58 9.28
C GLN A 282 1.01 -17.23 8.83
#